data_AF-A0A9W8AQV9-F1
#
_entry.id   AF-A0A9W8AQV9-F1
#
_cell.length_a   1.000
_cell.length_b   1.000
_cell.length_c   1.000
_cell.angle_alpha   90.00
_cell.angle_beta   90.00
_cell.angle_gamma   90.00
#
_symmetry.space_group_name_H-M   'P 1'
#
loop_
_entity.id
_entity.type
_entity.pdbx_description
1 polymer ?
#
loop_
_entity_poly.entity_id
_entity_poly.type
_entity_poly.pdbx_seq_one_letter_code
_entity_poly.pdbx_strand_id
1 'polypeptide(L)'
;MHGLGDSGHGWAPVFRDIRGFLPHVKFIFPHASVQPVTLNGGMAMPSWYDIFTLDKINAKEDREGMLRTIAHVNELITEEIETSKLSSDRIVVAGFSQGAAMALLTGLTSERKLAGMV
;
A
#
# COMPACT_ATOMS: atom_id res chain seq x y z
N MET A 1 1.90 1.56 3.09
CA MET A 1 2.41 0.50 2.19
C MET A 1 3.86 0.79 1.88
N HIS A 2 4.73 -0.21 2.05
CA HIS A 2 6.17 -0.07 1.82
C HIS A 2 6.54 -0.13 0.32
N GLY A 3 7.78 0.21 -0.03
CA GLY A 3 8.31 0.07 -1.40
C GLY A 3 8.69 -1.38 -1.75
N LEU A 4 9.04 -1.60 -3.01
CA LEU A 4 9.50 -2.90 -3.54
C LEU A 4 10.65 -3.47 -2.71
N GLY A 5 10.56 -4.75 -2.34
CA GLY A 5 11.60 -5.50 -1.62
C GLY A 5 11.64 -5.30 -0.11
N ASP A 6 10.86 -4.34 0.43
CA ASP A 6 10.83 -4.02 1.86
C ASP A 6 9.68 -4.76 2.59
N SER A 7 9.34 -4.33 3.80
CA SER A 7 8.30 -4.92 4.64
C SER A 7 7.60 -3.87 5.51
N GLY A 8 6.40 -4.17 6.00
CA GLY A 8 5.72 -3.32 6.98
C GLY A 8 6.54 -3.10 8.27
N HIS A 9 7.28 -4.12 8.70
CA HIS A 9 8.19 -4.05 9.85
C HIS A 9 9.34 -3.07 9.61
N GLY A 10 9.89 -2.99 8.40
CA GLY A 10 10.94 -2.03 8.05
C GLY A 10 10.49 -0.57 8.17
N TRP A 11 9.19 -0.32 7.95
CA TRP A 11 8.59 1.02 8.02
C TRP A 11 8.12 1.44 9.41
N ALA A 12 7.79 0.48 10.29
CA ALA A 12 7.29 0.81 11.63
C ALA A 12 8.24 1.72 12.44
N PRO A 13 9.58 1.54 12.42
CA PRO A 13 10.53 2.42 13.11
C PRO A 13 10.58 3.85 12.56
N VAL A 14 10.31 4.06 11.27
CA VAL A 14 10.31 5.39 10.62
C VAL A 14 9.22 6.29 11.22
N PHE A 15 8.12 5.69 11.66
CA PHE A 15 6.98 6.39 12.24
C PHE A 15 7.05 6.53 13.76
N ARG A 16 8.15 6.12 14.40
CA ARG A 16 8.28 6.17 15.87
C ARG A 16 8.11 7.59 16.42
N ASP A 17 8.76 8.57 15.80
CA ASP A 17 8.71 9.97 16.25
C ASP A 17 7.39 10.64 15.86
N ILE A 18 6.81 10.25 14.71
CA ILE A 18 5.53 10.77 14.20
C ILE A 18 4.37 10.37 15.12
N ARG A 19 4.40 9.14 15.69
CA ARG A 19 3.34 8.64 16.58
C ARG A 19 3.10 9.56 17.78
N GLY A 20 4.13 10.23 18.29
CA GLY A 20 3.99 11.18 19.41
C GLY A 20 3.14 12.41 19.06
N PHE A 21 3.19 12.86 17.81
CA PHE A 21 2.40 14.00 17.32
C PHE A 21 0.97 13.61 16.90
N LEU A 22 0.70 12.31 16.73
CA LEU A 22 -0.58 11.77 16.28
C LEU A 22 -1.12 10.70 17.25
N PRO A 23 -1.38 11.05 18.53
CA PRO A 23 -1.68 10.08 19.58
C PRO A 23 -3.01 9.32 19.38
N HIS A 24 -3.90 9.82 18.51
CA HIS A 24 -5.19 9.21 18.21
C HIS A 24 -5.20 8.46 16.86
N VAL A 25 -4.04 8.31 16.22
CA VAL A 25 -3.91 7.63 14.93
C VAL A 25 -3.33 6.23 15.14
N LYS A 26 -4.07 5.22 14.67
CA LYS A 26 -3.56 3.86 14.54
C LYS A 26 -2.78 3.75 13.23
N PHE A 27 -1.54 3.28 13.31
CA PHE A 27 -0.71 3.03 12.13
C PHE A 27 -0.70 1.53 11.81
N ILE A 28 -1.11 1.19 10.59
CA ILE A 28 -1.12 -0.19 10.09
C ILE A 28 -0.08 -0.30 8.98
N PHE A 29 0.85 -1.23 9.13
CA PHE A 29 1.94 -1.47 8.17
C PHE A 29 1.78 -2.85 7.55
N PRO A 30 0.98 -2.99 6.47
CA PRO A 30 0.77 -4.28 5.82
C PRO A 30 2.04 -4.76 5.11
N HIS A 31 2.11 -6.06 4.90
CA HIS A 31 3.18 -6.75 4.18
C HIS A 31 2.72 -7.14 2.79
N ALA A 32 3.52 -6.84 1.78
CA ALA A 32 3.32 -7.39 0.45
C ALA A 32 3.65 -8.90 0.41
N SER A 33 3.00 -9.65 -0.48
CA SER A 33 3.36 -11.05 -0.75
C SER A 33 4.74 -11.14 -1.39
N VAL A 34 5.46 -12.23 -1.11
CA VAL A 34 6.69 -12.57 -1.82
C VAL A 34 6.33 -13.14 -3.19
N GLN A 35 6.81 -12.51 -4.26
CA GLN A 35 6.56 -12.93 -5.63
C GLN A 35 7.78 -12.62 -6.52
N PRO A 36 7.95 -13.33 -7.67
CA PRO A 36 8.95 -12.98 -8.67
C PRO A 36 8.73 -11.56 -9.21
N VAL A 37 9.83 -10.83 -9.45
CA VAL A 37 9.78 -9.47 -9.98
C VAL A 37 10.56 -9.40 -11.30
N THR A 38 9.86 -9.10 -12.39
CA THR A 38 10.42 -9.13 -13.76
C THR A 38 11.55 -8.12 -13.93
N LEU A 39 11.41 -6.90 -13.41
CA LEU A 39 12.46 -5.86 -13.43
C LEU A 39 13.78 -6.36 -12.83
N ASN A 40 13.70 -7.22 -11.81
CA ASN A 40 14.84 -7.77 -11.08
C ASN A 40 15.21 -9.18 -11.57
N GLY A 41 14.94 -9.49 -12.85
CA GLY A 41 15.31 -10.77 -13.45
C GLY A 41 14.56 -11.98 -12.86
N GLY A 42 13.37 -11.78 -12.32
CA GLY A 42 12.54 -12.84 -11.72
C GLY A 42 12.90 -13.18 -10.27
N MET A 43 13.79 -12.42 -9.62
CA MET A 43 14.10 -12.61 -8.21
C MET A 43 12.84 -12.45 -7.35
N ALA A 44 12.58 -13.42 -6.47
CA ALA A 44 11.45 -13.39 -5.56
C ALA A 44 11.72 -12.47 -4.36
N MET A 45 10.83 -11.50 -4.14
CA MET A 45 10.91 -10.55 -3.03
C MET A 45 9.51 -10.00 -2.70
N PRO A 46 9.32 -9.31 -1.55
CA PRO A 46 8.07 -8.64 -1.26
C PRO A 46 7.72 -7.61 -2.34
N SER A 47 6.57 -7.78 -3.00
CA SER A 47 6.10 -6.89 -4.06
C SER A 47 4.58 -6.85 -4.11
N TRP A 48 4.02 -5.65 -4.28
CA TRP A 48 2.56 -5.45 -4.36
C TRP A 48 1.99 -5.89 -5.73
N TYR A 49 2.78 -5.76 -6.78
CA TYR A 49 2.45 -6.18 -8.15
C TYR A 49 3.75 -6.41 -8.91
N ASP A 50 3.70 -7.09 -10.06
CA ASP A 50 4.91 -7.25 -10.85
C ASP A 50 5.27 -5.94 -11.55
N ILE A 51 6.56 -5.62 -11.60
CA ILE A 51 7.07 -4.44 -12.26
C ILE A 51 8.00 -4.86 -13.40
N PHE A 52 7.75 -4.30 -14.58
CA PHE A 52 8.47 -4.68 -15.80
C PHE A 52 9.59 -3.67 -16.16
N THR A 53 9.40 -2.39 -15.86
CA THR A 53 10.30 -1.27 -16.23
C THR A 53 9.95 -0.04 -15.38
N LEU A 54 10.93 0.84 -15.15
CA LEU A 54 10.77 2.14 -14.48
C LEU A 54 10.99 3.32 -15.42
N ASP A 55 11.60 3.09 -16.59
CA ASP A 55 12.10 4.10 -17.52
C ASP A 55 11.12 4.39 -18.68
N LYS A 56 10.01 3.65 -18.77
CA LYS A 56 9.07 3.73 -19.90
C LYS A 56 7.64 4.04 -19.43
N ILE A 57 7.20 5.27 -19.70
CA ILE A 57 5.87 5.77 -19.32
C ILE A 57 4.72 4.94 -19.93
N ASN A 58 4.89 4.43 -21.15
CA ASN A 58 3.84 3.69 -21.87
C ASN A 58 4.08 2.17 -21.88
N ALA A 59 4.87 1.67 -20.95
CA ALA A 59 5.06 0.23 -20.82
C ALA A 59 3.77 -0.43 -20.35
N LYS A 60 3.63 -1.72 -20.69
CA LYS A 60 2.63 -2.58 -20.05
C LYS A 60 2.85 -2.55 -18.54
N GLU A 61 1.77 -2.58 -17.77
CA GLU A 61 1.77 -2.72 -16.32
C GLU A 61 1.05 -4.01 -15.88
N ASP A 62 1.36 -4.54 -14.70
CA ASP A 62 0.69 -5.70 -14.12
C ASP A 62 -0.66 -5.30 -13.52
N ARG A 63 -1.63 -5.00 -14.39
CA ARG A 63 -2.97 -4.60 -13.99
C ARG A 63 -3.62 -5.58 -13.03
N GLU A 64 -3.48 -6.88 -13.28
CA GLU A 64 -4.11 -7.91 -12.45
C GLU A 64 -3.46 -7.98 -11.06
N GLY A 65 -2.14 -7.84 -10.95
CA GLY A 65 -1.46 -7.72 -9.66
C GLY A 65 -1.87 -6.48 -8.89
N MET A 66 -1.97 -5.33 -9.57
CA MET A 66 -2.45 -4.10 -8.96
C MET A 66 -3.88 -4.26 -8.42
N LEU A 67 -4.79 -4.86 -9.20
CA LEU A 67 -6.16 -5.13 -8.75
C LEU A 67 -6.22 -6.07 -7.54
N ARG A 68 -5.38 -7.12 -7.50
CA ARG A 68 -5.27 -8.00 -6.33
C ARG A 68 -4.83 -7.23 -5.09
N THR A 69 -3.84 -6.35 -5.21
CA THR A 69 -3.42 -5.52 -4.08
C THR A 69 -4.50 -4.53 -3.65
N ILE A 70 -5.24 -3.91 -4.58
CA ILE A 70 -6.38 -3.05 -4.22
C ILE A 70 -7.43 -3.82 -3.43
N ALA A 71 -7.77 -5.03 -3.87
CA ALA A 71 -8.73 -5.88 -3.15
C ALA A 71 -8.23 -6.16 -1.72
N HIS A 72 -6.98 -6.59 -1.57
CA HIS A 72 -6.38 -6.84 -0.27
C HIS A 72 -6.36 -5.60 0.64
N VAL A 73 -6.00 -4.42 0.13
CA VAL A 73 -6.00 -3.18 0.91
C VAL A 73 -7.43 -2.78 1.29
N ASN A 74 -8.41 -2.98 0.40
CA ASN A 74 -9.82 -2.71 0.72
C ASN A 74 -10.38 -3.66 1.79
N GLU A 75 -9.94 -4.92 1.83
CA GLU A 75 -10.27 -5.85 2.91
C GLU A 75 -9.75 -5.31 4.25
N LEU A 76 -8.48 -4.89 4.31
CA LEU A 76 -7.90 -4.30 5.53
C LEU A 76 -8.63 -3.02 5.97
N ILE A 77 -9.00 -2.15 5.01
CA ILE A 77 -9.80 -0.95 5.30
C ILE A 77 -11.16 -1.35 5.89
N THR A 78 -11.82 -2.36 5.30
CA THR A 78 -13.12 -2.83 5.76
C THR A 78 -13.05 -3.39 7.18
N GLU A 79 -12.08 -4.27 7.42
CA GLU A 79 -11.83 -4.85 8.74
C GLU A 79 -11.56 -3.76 9.80
N GLU A 80 -10.78 -2.73 9.44
CA GLU A 80 -10.50 -1.63 10.37
C GLU A 80 -11.74 -0.80 10.67
N ILE A 81 -12.55 -0.45 9.66
CA ILE A 81 -13.83 0.26 9.85
C ILE A 81 -14.74 -0.54 10.79
N GLU A 82 -14.86 -1.85 10.55
CA GLU A 82 -15.76 -2.72 11.31
C GLU A 82 -15.29 -2.91 12.76
N THR A 83 -13.99 -3.06 12.97
CA THR A 83 -13.41 -3.31 14.29
C THR A 83 -13.35 -2.04 15.14
N SER A 84 -12.89 -0.93 14.55
CA SER A 84 -12.72 0.35 15.25
C SER A 84 -14.00 1.19 15.33
N LYS A 85 -15.02 0.86 14.54
CA LYS A 85 -16.25 1.65 14.34
C LYS A 85 -15.98 3.07 13.82
N LEU A 86 -14.83 3.29 13.18
CA LEU A 86 -14.49 4.55 12.52
C LEU A 86 -15.13 4.64 11.13
N SER A 87 -15.54 5.85 10.75
CA SER A 87 -15.99 6.14 9.38
C SER A 87 -14.80 6.18 8.40
N SER A 88 -15.05 5.90 7.12
CA SER A 88 -14.01 5.86 6.07
C SER A 88 -13.28 7.19 5.89
N ASP A 89 -13.93 8.32 6.20
CA ASP A 89 -13.34 9.67 6.18
C ASP A 89 -12.32 9.92 7.31
N ARG A 90 -12.05 8.92 8.14
CA ARG A 90 -10.96 8.90 9.13
C ARG A 90 -9.78 8.02 8.70
N ILE A 91 -9.83 7.44 7.50
CA ILE A 91 -8.81 6.54 6.99
C ILE A 91 -7.95 7.26 5.96
N VAL A 92 -6.63 7.18 6.15
CA VAL A 92 -5.62 7.64 5.19
C VAL A 92 -4.89 6.40 4.68
N VAL A 93 -4.78 6.27 3.36
CA VAL A 93 -3.89 5.29 2.74
C VAL A 93 -2.59 5.99 2.36
N ALA A 94 -1.45 5.40 2.70
CA ALA A 94 -0.16 6.02 2.45
C ALA A 94 0.84 5.02 1.91
N GLY A 95 1.80 5.47 1.11
CA GLY A 95 2.88 4.60 0.67
C GLY A 95 4.11 5.29 0.10
N PHE A 96 5.13 4.48 -0.18
CA PHE A 96 6.39 4.91 -0.78
C PHE A 96 6.73 4.09 -2.02
N SER A 97 7.22 4.74 -3.08
CA SER A 97 7.61 4.08 -4.34
C SER A 97 6.47 3.18 -4.87
N GLN A 98 6.70 1.88 -5.02
CA GLN A 98 5.65 0.92 -5.41
C GLN A 98 4.40 0.97 -4.50
N GLY A 99 4.60 1.15 -3.19
CA GLY A 99 3.50 1.32 -2.25
C GLY A 99 2.74 2.64 -2.41
N ALA A 100 3.40 3.70 -2.91
CA ALA A 100 2.75 4.97 -3.20
C ALA A 100 1.84 4.86 -4.42
N ALA A 101 2.28 4.14 -5.46
CA ALA A 101 1.46 3.83 -6.62
C ALA A 101 0.17 3.10 -6.21
N MET A 102 0.28 2.11 -5.31
CA MET A 102 -0.90 1.43 -4.79
C MET A 102 -1.76 2.33 -3.87
N ALA A 103 -1.17 3.22 -3.08
CA ALA A 103 -1.95 4.14 -2.24
C ALA A 103 -2.81 5.08 -3.08
N LEU A 104 -2.21 5.64 -4.15
CA LEU A 104 -2.90 6.46 -5.12
C LEU A 104 -4.02 5.68 -5.82
N LEU A 105 -3.69 4.49 -6.33
CA LEU A 105 -4.65 3.70 -7.08
C LEU A 105 -5.83 3.26 -6.18
N THR A 106 -5.55 2.73 -4.99
CA THR A 106 -6.59 2.37 -4.02
C THR A 106 -7.48 3.55 -3.65
N GLY A 107 -6.91 4.73 -3.37
CA GLY A 107 -7.72 5.88 -2.95
C GLY A 107 -8.52 6.50 -4.10
N LEU A 108 -7.98 6.56 -5.31
CA LEU A 108 -8.67 7.08 -6.49
C LEU A 108 -9.77 6.15 -7.02
N THR A 109 -9.65 4.84 -6.79
CA THR A 109 -10.66 3.85 -7.21
C THR A 109 -11.51 3.34 -6.04
N SER A 110 -11.43 3.95 -4.86
CA SER A 110 -12.21 3.51 -3.70
C SER A 110 -13.69 3.82 -3.90
N GLU A 111 -14.55 2.88 -3.52
CA GLU A 111 -16.01 3.12 -3.42
C GLU A 111 -16.38 3.98 -2.20
N ARG A 112 -15.43 4.18 -1.28
CA ARG A 112 -15.60 4.93 -0.03
C ARG A 112 -14.85 6.25 -0.13
N LYS A 113 -15.42 7.30 0.45
CA LYS A 113 -14.69 8.55 0.63
C LYS A 113 -13.67 8.37 1.77
N LEU A 114 -12.39 8.24 1.40
CA LEU A 114 -11.27 8.23 2.33
C LEU A 114 -10.90 9.65 2.77
N ALA A 115 -10.19 9.78 3.89
CA ALA A 115 -9.71 11.06 4.41
C ALA A 115 -8.65 11.69 3.48
N GLY A 116 -7.78 10.85 2.92
CA GLY A 116 -6.70 11.30 2.05
C GLY A 116 -5.74 10.18 1.63
N MET A 117 -4.79 10.56 0.79
CA MET A 117 -3.69 9.72 0.31
C MET A 117 -2.36 10.44 0.55
N VAL A 118 -1.31 9.70 0.93
CA VAL A 118 0.06 10.23 1.14
C VAL A 118 1.09 9.38 0.39
#